data_AF-A0A161PBY8-F1
#
_entry.id   AF-A0A161PBY8-F1
#
_cell.length_a   1.000
_cell.length_b   1.000
_cell.length_c   1.000
_cell.angle_alpha   90.00
_cell.angle_beta   90.00
_cell.angle_gamma   90.00
#
_symmetry.space_group_name_H-M   'P 1'
#
loop_
_entity.id
_entity.type
_entity.pdbx_description
1 polymer ?
#
loop_
_entity_poly.entity_id
_entity_poly.type
_entity_poly.pdbx_seq_one_letter_code
_entity_poly.pdbx_strand_id
1 'polypeptide(L)'
;MEIDVLGLGQEMDEKATLNEGFLEGDVGPRSKTSLRIHYEAQVSVIQKQIGNLEEIRGILGLSQRKMAQLLLVDPSSWTRWTKQNDEAPPHIWRALQWYMALREKIPGLTPQYFISTNPQVLHQKALKEVDLERQQRMEDMAQLSAKLEGIAYERDALRSEISSLKKDLNFHKKMSIVILLISLSWFAVLWFWKGL
;
A
#
# COMPACT_ATOMS: atom_id res chain seq x y z
N MET A 1 20.47 -86.91 -17.04
CA MET A 1 20.78 -86.05 -18.19
C MET A 1 21.77 -85.02 -17.69
N GLU A 2 23.03 -85.28 -17.98
CA GLU A 2 24.17 -84.39 -17.73
C GLU A 2 24.05 -83.19 -18.66
N ILE A 3 24.27 -81.98 -18.12
CA ILE A 3 24.85 -80.88 -18.91
C ILE A 3 25.86 -80.22 -17.99
N ASP A 4 27.10 -80.40 -18.36
CA ASP A 4 28.28 -79.80 -17.78
C ASP A 4 28.73 -78.63 -18.69
N VAL A 5 29.34 -77.62 -18.05
CA VAL A 5 30.57 -76.93 -18.51
C VAL A 5 30.50 -75.62 -19.35
N LEU A 6 30.93 -74.54 -18.65
CA LEU A 6 31.91 -73.48 -18.99
C LEU A 6 31.50 -72.06 -19.43
N GLY A 7 32.10 -71.09 -18.72
CA GLY A 7 32.31 -69.68 -19.13
C GLY A 7 32.45 -68.73 -17.92
N LEU A 8 33.52 -68.82 -17.11
CA LEU A 8 34.64 -67.85 -17.02
C LEU A 8 34.25 -66.40 -16.66
N GLY A 9 34.65 -65.94 -15.47
CA GLY A 9 34.58 -64.53 -15.08
C GLY A 9 34.73 -64.27 -13.58
N GLN A 10 35.85 -64.72 -13.01
CA GLN A 10 36.31 -64.42 -11.65
C GLN A 10 36.87 -63.00 -11.61
N GLU A 11 36.44 -62.16 -10.67
CA GLU A 11 37.26 -61.12 -10.03
C GLU A 11 36.56 -60.61 -8.76
N MET A 12 36.91 -61.24 -7.63
CA MET A 12 36.94 -60.58 -6.33
C MET A 12 38.18 -59.69 -6.32
N ASP A 13 38.05 -58.44 -5.91
CA ASP A 13 39.21 -57.69 -5.42
C ASP A 13 38.83 -56.95 -4.13
N GLU A 14 39.21 -57.59 -3.02
CA GLU A 14 39.43 -56.94 -1.75
C GLU A 14 40.56 -55.91 -1.92
N LYS A 15 40.34 -54.68 -1.45
CA LYS A 15 41.37 -53.93 -0.73
C LYS A 15 40.74 -52.83 0.12
N ALA A 16 40.43 -53.25 1.34
CA ALA A 16 40.59 -52.39 2.49
C ALA A 16 42.03 -51.88 2.57
N THR A 17 42.19 -50.77 3.29
CA THR A 17 43.43 -50.06 3.64
C THR A 17 43.97 -49.11 2.57
N LEU A 18 43.73 -47.81 2.79
CA LEU A 18 44.78 -46.81 2.93
C LEU A 18 44.24 -45.68 3.82
N ASN A 19 44.27 -45.94 5.12
CA ASN A 19 44.36 -44.91 6.13
C ASN A 19 45.85 -44.54 6.21
N GLU A 20 46.27 -43.54 5.45
CA GLU A 20 47.58 -42.92 5.63
C GLU A 20 47.46 -41.40 5.56
N GLY A 21 47.77 -40.76 6.68
CA GLY A 21 48.36 -39.43 6.70
C GLY A 21 47.42 -38.24 6.52
N PHE A 22 46.50 -38.02 7.47
CA PHE A 22 46.05 -36.65 7.73
C PHE A 22 47.23 -35.91 8.38
N LEU A 23 48.09 -35.33 7.52
CA LEU A 23 49.18 -34.45 7.94
C LEU A 23 48.57 -33.23 8.65
N GLU A 24 48.76 -33.24 9.96
CA GLU A 24 48.62 -32.15 10.90
C GLU A 24 49.54 -30.99 10.46
N GLY A 25 49.06 -30.12 9.55
CA GLY A 25 49.95 -29.10 8.99
C GLY A 25 49.41 -28.11 7.96
N ASP A 26 48.12 -28.11 7.61
CA ASP A 26 47.58 -27.09 6.69
C ASP A 26 46.30 -26.45 7.23
N VAL A 27 46.46 -25.50 8.15
CA VAL A 27 45.40 -24.57 8.58
C VAL A 27 45.34 -23.39 7.59
N GLY A 28 45.37 -23.68 6.29
CA GLY A 28 44.98 -22.72 5.27
C GLY A 28 43.48 -22.45 5.37
N PRO A 29 43.01 -21.21 5.12
CA PRO A 29 41.57 -20.92 5.13
C PRO A 29 40.90 -21.77 4.06
N ARG A 30 40.13 -22.79 4.50
CA ARG A 30 39.36 -23.67 3.64
C ARG A 30 38.61 -22.82 2.62
N SER A 31 38.89 -23.06 1.34
CA SER A 31 38.32 -22.29 0.23
C SER A 31 36.79 -22.27 0.37
N LYS A 32 36.22 -21.07 0.42
CA LYS A 32 34.76 -20.89 0.56
C LYS A 32 34.07 -21.55 -0.62
N THR A 33 33.00 -22.28 -0.35
CA THR A 33 32.16 -22.84 -1.42
C THR A 33 31.56 -21.70 -2.25
N SER A 34 31.39 -21.91 -3.55
CA SER A 34 30.77 -20.93 -4.46
C SER A 34 29.40 -20.46 -3.94
N LEU A 35 28.62 -21.37 -3.35
CA LEU A 35 27.33 -21.07 -2.74
C LEU A 35 27.45 -20.09 -1.55
N ARG A 36 28.47 -20.28 -0.69
CA ARG A 36 28.71 -19.39 0.45
C ARG A 36 29.07 -17.98 -0.03
N ILE A 37 29.93 -17.87 -1.04
CA ILE A 37 30.33 -16.60 -1.65
C ILE A 37 29.10 -15.86 -2.19
N HIS A 38 28.20 -16.58 -2.86
CA HIS A 38 26.97 -16.00 -3.41
C HIS A 38 26.06 -15.45 -2.31
N TYR A 39 25.87 -16.18 -1.20
CA TYR A 39 25.06 -15.69 -0.09
C TYR A 39 25.69 -14.51 0.64
N GLU A 40 27.01 -14.52 0.85
CA GLU A 40 27.73 -13.40 1.45
C GLU A 40 27.57 -12.14 0.58
N ALA A 41 27.71 -12.27 -0.75
CA ALA A 41 27.50 -11.16 -1.68
C ALA A 41 26.06 -10.62 -1.62
N GLN A 42 25.06 -11.49 -1.54
CA GLN A 42 23.67 -11.09 -1.38
C GLN A 42 23.43 -10.31 -0.08
N VAL A 43 24.03 -10.77 1.03
CA VAL A 43 23.96 -10.07 2.31
C VAL A 43 24.57 -8.67 2.21
N SER A 44 25.74 -8.54 1.58
CA SER A 44 26.37 -7.22 1.38
C SER A 44 25.52 -6.26 0.56
N VAL A 45 24.78 -6.76 -0.45
CA VAL A 45 23.84 -5.93 -1.22
C VAL A 45 22.66 -5.50 -0.36
N ILE A 46 22.08 -6.43 0.41
CA ILE A 46 20.94 -6.13 1.31
C ILE A 46 21.36 -5.11 2.37
N GLN A 47 22.51 -5.30 3.03
CA GLN A 47 23.05 -4.38 4.03
C GLN A 47 23.19 -2.95 3.48
N LYS A 48 23.64 -2.79 2.23
CA LYS A 48 23.72 -1.46 1.58
C LYS A 48 22.34 -0.82 1.34
N GLN A 49 21.28 -1.62 1.20
CA GLN A 49 19.92 -1.13 0.95
C GLN A 49 19.17 -0.77 2.23
N ILE A 50 19.24 -1.64 3.25
CA ILE A 50 18.41 -1.51 4.47
C ILE A 50 19.20 -1.06 5.71
N GLY A 51 20.53 -1.00 5.63
CA GLY A 51 21.41 -0.59 6.73
C GLY A 51 21.82 -1.74 7.65
N ASN A 52 22.28 -1.36 8.84
CA ASN A 52 22.77 -2.26 9.89
C ASN A 52 21.63 -2.86 10.73
N LEU A 53 21.87 -3.96 11.46
CA LEU A 53 20.81 -4.61 12.26
C LEU A 53 20.23 -3.69 13.34
N GLU A 54 21.09 -2.93 14.00
CA GLU A 54 20.68 -1.97 15.02
C GLU A 54 19.99 -0.73 14.43
N GLU A 55 20.35 -0.31 13.22
CA GLU A 55 19.65 0.75 12.49
C GLU A 55 18.23 0.32 12.12
N ILE A 56 18.07 -0.89 11.57
CA ILE A 56 16.76 -1.47 11.25
C ILE A 56 15.90 -1.56 12.51
N ARG A 57 16.48 -2.01 13.63
CA ARG A 57 15.78 -2.04 14.92
C ARG A 57 15.30 -0.64 15.33
N GLY A 58 16.14 0.38 15.14
CA GLY A 58 15.80 1.78 15.38
C GLY A 58 14.64 2.26 14.51
N ILE A 59 14.67 1.98 13.21
CA ILE A 59 13.61 2.31 12.23
C ILE A 59 12.27 1.65 12.60
N LEU A 60 12.31 0.44 13.15
CA LEU A 60 11.13 -0.31 13.57
C LEU A 60 10.65 0.08 14.99
N GLY A 61 11.47 0.79 15.77
CA GLY A 61 11.14 1.15 17.15
C GLY A 61 10.98 -0.06 18.07
N LEU A 62 11.65 -1.17 17.77
CA LEU A 62 11.50 -2.44 18.50
C LEU A 62 12.63 -2.66 19.51
N SER A 63 12.32 -3.38 20.58
CA SER A 63 13.34 -3.92 21.48
C SER A 63 14.01 -5.14 20.83
N GLN A 64 15.23 -5.47 21.26
CA GLN A 64 15.96 -6.65 20.76
C GLN A 64 15.16 -7.94 20.91
N ARG A 65 14.46 -8.11 22.05
CA ARG A 65 13.58 -9.25 22.29
C ARG A 65 12.41 -9.31 21.30
N LYS A 66 11.82 -8.17 20.94
CA LYS A 66 10.75 -8.10 19.94
C LYS A 66 11.25 -8.34 18.52
N MET A 67 12.47 -7.90 18.19
CA MET A 67 13.11 -8.25 16.91
C MET A 67 13.32 -9.75 16.79
N ALA A 68 13.83 -10.40 17.85
CA ALA A 68 14.01 -11.83 17.89
C ALA A 68 12.67 -12.58 17.72
N GLN A 69 11.60 -12.11 18.38
CA GLN A 69 10.25 -12.65 18.20
C GLN A 69 9.72 -12.47 16.76
N LEU A 70 9.90 -11.28 16.17
CA LEU A 70 9.48 -11.00 14.80
C LEU A 70 10.16 -11.93 13.79
N LEU A 71 11.44 -12.21 14.01
CA LEU A 71 12.25 -13.08 13.15
C LEU A 71 12.16 -14.57 13.53
N LEU A 72 11.41 -14.91 14.58
CA LEU A 72 11.27 -16.27 15.11
C LEU A 72 12.63 -16.91 15.49
N VAL A 73 13.51 -16.12 16.08
CA VAL A 73 14.85 -16.55 16.54
C VAL A 73 15.03 -16.33 18.04
N ASP A 74 16.01 -17.02 18.62
CA ASP A 74 16.33 -16.86 20.03
C ASP A 74 16.96 -15.47 20.32
N PRO A 75 16.59 -14.77 21.42
CA PRO A 75 17.16 -13.46 21.74
C PRO A 75 18.68 -13.44 21.88
N SER A 76 19.31 -14.56 22.25
CA SER A 76 20.77 -14.66 22.32
C SER A 76 21.43 -14.56 20.94
N SER A 77 20.76 -15.04 19.90
CA SER A 77 21.25 -15.02 18.52
C SER A 77 21.36 -13.59 18.01
N TRP A 78 20.34 -12.76 18.26
CA TRP A 78 20.36 -11.34 17.91
C TRP A 78 21.56 -10.63 18.53
N THR A 79 21.75 -10.82 19.84
CA THR A 79 22.87 -10.21 20.58
C THR A 79 24.23 -10.67 20.07
N ARG A 80 24.33 -11.92 19.60
CA ARG A 80 25.57 -12.43 19.02
C ARG A 80 25.88 -11.76 17.68
N TRP A 81 24.89 -11.63 16.81
CA TRP A 81 25.08 -11.02 15.48
C TRP A 81 25.50 -9.55 15.60
N THR A 82 24.85 -8.79 16.48
CA THR A 82 25.18 -7.36 16.66
C THR A 82 26.56 -7.16 17.30
N LYS A 83 27.02 -8.08 18.16
CA LYS A 83 28.39 -8.04 18.72
C LYS A 83 29.47 -8.44 17.69
N GLN A 84 29.15 -9.33 16.78
CA GLN A 84 30.05 -9.82 15.72
C GLN A 84 29.91 -8.99 14.44
N ASN A 85 29.82 -7.67 14.56
CA ASN A 85 29.79 -6.76 13.41
C ASN A 85 28.69 -7.08 12.38
N ASP A 86 27.48 -7.37 12.88
CA ASP A 86 26.28 -7.67 12.08
C ASP A 86 26.37 -8.94 11.22
N GLU A 87 27.13 -9.94 11.69
CA GLU A 87 27.26 -11.25 11.04
C GLU A 87 26.04 -12.17 11.29
N ALA A 88 24.86 -11.70 10.88
CA ALA A 88 23.65 -12.52 10.86
C ALA A 88 23.60 -13.44 9.62
N PRO A 89 22.96 -14.62 9.74
CA PRO A 89 22.78 -15.53 8.62
C PRO A 89 22.05 -14.90 7.43
N PRO A 90 22.32 -15.34 6.19
CA PRO A 90 21.73 -14.75 4.98
C PRO A 90 20.19 -14.73 4.94
N HIS A 91 19.55 -15.74 5.53
CA HIS A 91 18.08 -15.81 5.57
C HIS A 91 17.46 -14.75 6.48
N ILE A 92 18.18 -14.29 7.52
CA ILE A 92 17.72 -13.23 8.42
C ILE A 92 17.68 -11.89 7.69
N TRP A 93 18.75 -11.58 6.95
CA TRP A 93 18.81 -10.40 6.08
C TRP A 93 17.69 -10.40 5.04
N ARG A 94 17.40 -11.57 4.44
CA ARG A 94 16.32 -11.72 3.48
C ARG A 94 14.94 -11.51 4.11
N ALA A 95 14.70 -12.07 5.30
CA ALA A 95 13.45 -11.87 6.02
C ALA A 95 13.22 -10.39 6.37
N LEU A 96 14.27 -9.69 6.82
CA LEU A 96 14.20 -8.25 7.09
C LEU A 96 13.92 -7.44 5.82
N GLN A 97 14.56 -7.77 4.70
CA GLN A 97 14.29 -7.14 3.42
C GLN A 97 12.81 -7.28 3.01
N TRP A 98 12.25 -8.49 3.11
CA TRP A 98 10.85 -8.74 2.80
C TRP A 98 9.91 -7.99 3.75
N TYR A 99 10.22 -7.97 5.04
CA TYR A 99 9.44 -7.25 6.02
C TYR A 99 9.38 -5.74 5.70
N MET A 100 10.53 -5.14 5.37
CA MET A 100 10.59 -3.72 5.01
C MET A 100 9.80 -3.43 3.73
N ALA A 101 9.94 -4.27 2.70
CA ALA A 101 9.17 -4.15 1.47
C ALA A 101 7.65 -4.29 1.69
N LEU A 102 7.23 -5.22 2.58
CA LEU A 102 5.82 -5.41 2.95
C LEU A 102 5.24 -4.19 3.67
N ARG A 103 6.01 -3.59 4.59
CA ARG A 103 5.61 -2.38 5.31
C ARG A 103 5.41 -1.19 4.37
N GLU A 104 6.21 -1.06 3.33
CA GLU A 104 6.05 0.00 2.32
C GLU A 104 4.79 -0.20 1.46
N LYS A 105 4.42 -1.44 1.16
CA LYS A 105 3.24 -1.75 0.32
C LYS A 105 1.93 -1.73 1.08
N ILE A 106 1.95 -2.07 2.38
CA ILE A 106 0.76 -2.18 3.22
C ILE A 106 0.85 -1.13 4.33
N PRO A 107 0.32 0.10 4.11
CA PRO A 107 0.31 1.12 5.15
C PRO A 107 -0.51 0.64 6.35
N GLY A 108 0.05 0.75 7.55
CA GLY A 108 -0.58 0.26 8.79
C GLY A 108 -0.13 -1.14 9.24
N LEU A 109 0.69 -1.85 8.45
CA LEU A 109 1.31 -3.09 8.89
C LEU A 109 2.33 -2.81 10.02
N THR A 110 1.90 -3.05 11.26
CA THR A 110 2.74 -2.87 12.45
C THR A 110 3.43 -4.17 12.84
N PRO A 111 4.64 -4.13 13.45
CA PRO A 111 5.28 -5.34 13.96
C PRO A 111 4.41 -6.16 14.93
N GLN A 112 3.52 -5.46 15.64
CA GLN A 112 2.54 -6.02 16.56
C GLN A 112 1.60 -7.01 15.85
N TYR A 113 1.37 -6.83 14.55
CA TYR A 113 0.59 -7.77 13.75
C TYR A 113 1.18 -9.18 13.78
N PHE A 114 2.51 -9.30 13.71
CA PHE A 114 3.22 -10.58 13.69
C PHE A 114 3.57 -11.10 15.08
N ILE A 115 3.81 -10.19 16.03
CA ILE A 115 4.27 -10.55 17.38
C ILE A 115 3.09 -10.92 18.30
N SER A 116 1.93 -10.29 18.13
CA SER A 116 0.79 -10.57 19.01
C SER A 116 0.07 -11.85 18.59
N THR A 117 -0.11 -12.73 19.58
CA THR A 117 -0.52 -14.13 19.40
C THR A 117 -1.96 -14.28 18.92
N ASN A 118 -2.78 -13.23 18.97
CA ASN A 118 -4.20 -13.36 18.68
C ASN A 118 -4.61 -12.61 17.40
N PRO A 119 -4.53 -13.26 16.22
CA PRO A 119 -4.91 -12.65 14.95
C PRO A 119 -6.38 -12.17 14.94
N GLN A 120 -7.22 -12.75 15.80
CA GLN A 120 -8.64 -12.39 15.94
C GLN A 120 -8.80 -10.97 16.50
N VAL A 121 -7.97 -10.57 17.46
CA VAL A 121 -8.05 -9.24 18.09
C VAL A 121 -7.64 -8.15 17.11
N LEU A 122 -6.60 -8.41 16.31
CA LEU A 122 -6.13 -7.49 15.27
C LEU A 122 -7.12 -7.38 14.13
N HIS A 123 -7.67 -8.51 13.67
CA HIS A 123 -8.71 -8.52 12.66
C HIS A 123 -9.95 -7.76 13.14
N GLN A 124 -10.37 -7.96 14.39
CA GLN A 124 -11.48 -7.23 14.98
C GLN A 124 -11.20 -5.73 15.06
N LYS A 125 -9.95 -5.32 15.36
CA LYS A 125 -9.56 -3.91 15.35
C LYS A 125 -9.58 -3.32 13.94
N ALA A 126 -9.00 -4.02 12.96
CA ALA A 126 -9.01 -3.60 11.57
C ALA A 126 -10.44 -3.49 11.01
N LEU A 127 -11.32 -4.44 11.34
CA LEU A 127 -12.74 -4.37 10.98
C LEU A 127 -13.41 -3.15 11.60
N LYS A 128 -13.18 -2.86 12.88
CA LYS A 128 -13.72 -1.67 13.56
C LYS A 128 -13.25 -0.37 12.90
N GLU A 129 -11.99 -0.29 12.50
CA GLU A 129 -11.45 0.89 11.80
C GLU A 129 -12.10 1.06 10.42
N VAL A 130 -12.27 -0.03 9.66
CA VAL A 130 -12.97 -0.01 8.36
C VAL A 130 -14.45 0.38 8.52
N ASP A 131 -15.13 -0.13 9.54
CA ASP A 131 -16.53 0.20 9.79
C ASP A 131 -16.70 1.67 10.20
N LEU A 132 -15.77 2.20 10.98
CA LEU A 132 -15.75 3.61 11.36
C LEU A 132 -15.50 4.52 10.14
N GLU A 133 -14.58 4.14 9.27
CA GLU A 133 -14.33 4.86 8.01
C GLU A 133 -15.57 4.82 7.09
N ARG A 134 -16.27 3.68 7.00
CA ARG A 134 -17.52 3.56 6.24
C ARG A 134 -18.62 4.45 6.81
N GLN A 135 -18.75 4.53 8.13
CA GLN A 135 -19.72 5.41 8.79
C GLN A 135 -19.45 6.87 8.48
N GLN A 136 -18.19 7.31 8.60
CA GLN A 136 -17.79 8.68 8.25
C GLN A 136 -18.11 9.00 6.79
N ARG A 137 -17.80 8.09 5.85
CA ARG A 137 -18.16 8.29 4.44
C ARG A 137 -19.67 8.37 4.21
N MET A 138 -20.47 7.62 4.96
CA MET A 138 -21.94 7.72 4.88
C MET A 138 -22.45 9.05 5.43
N GLU A 139 -21.90 9.52 6.55
CA GLU A 139 -22.24 10.83 7.12
C GLU A 139 -21.85 11.97 6.16
N ASP A 140 -20.66 11.91 5.58
CA ASP A 140 -20.20 12.87 4.57
C ASP A 140 -21.10 12.85 3.33
N MET A 141 -21.49 11.67 2.86
CA MET A 141 -22.44 11.53 1.76
C MET A 141 -23.81 12.12 2.09
N ALA A 142 -24.32 11.90 3.29
CA ALA A 142 -25.59 12.47 3.75
C ALA A 142 -25.52 14.01 3.86
N GLN A 143 -24.38 14.55 4.31
CA GLN A 143 -24.17 15.99 4.34
C GLN A 143 -24.09 16.58 2.93
N LEU A 144 -23.42 15.89 2.00
CA LEU A 144 -23.32 16.31 0.61
C LEU A 144 -24.69 16.25 -0.10
N SER A 145 -25.50 15.22 0.15
CA SER A 145 -26.85 15.14 -0.41
C SER A 145 -27.75 16.26 0.11
N ALA A 146 -27.70 16.56 1.41
CA ALA A 146 -28.45 17.68 1.99
C ALA A 146 -28.04 19.04 1.38
N LYS A 147 -26.74 19.26 1.16
CA LYS A 147 -26.24 20.46 0.47
C LYS A 147 -26.73 20.53 -0.99
N LEU A 148 -26.76 19.41 -1.70
CA LEU A 148 -27.27 19.33 -3.07
C LEU A 148 -28.76 19.66 -3.15
N GLU A 149 -29.56 19.17 -2.20
CA GLU A 149 -30.98 19.52 -2.09
C GLU A 149 -31.19 21.00 -1.81
N GLY A 150 -30.39 21.58 -0.90
CA GLY A 150 -30.42 23.02 -0.63
C GLY A 150 -30.12 23.85 -1.88
N ILE A 151 -29.07 23.50 -2.63
CA ILE A 151 -28.71 24.17 -3.89
C ILE A 151 -29.79 23.97 -4.96
N ALA A 152 -30.42 22.79 -5.02
CA ALA A 152 -31.52 22.54 -5.95
C ALA A 152 -32.72 23.46 -5.67
N TYR A 153 -33.07 23.64 -4.39
CA TYR A 153 -34.11 24.57 -3.98
C TYR A 153 -33.79 26.02 -4.33
N GLU A 154 -32.56 26.48 -4.04
CA GLU A 154 -32.11 27.84 -4.41
C GLU A 154 -32.17 28.07 -5.93
N ARG A 155 -31.75 27.08 -6.72
CA ARG A 155 -31.82 27.12 -8.18
C ARG A 155 -33.26 27.27 -8.67
N ASP A 156 -34.19 26.52 -8.11
CA ASP A 156 -35.60 26.56 -8.51
C ASP A 156 -36.26 27.88 -8.08
N ALA A 157 -35.93 28.40 -6.90
CA ALA A 157 -36.36 29.73 -6.46
C ALA A 157 -35.88 30.82 -7.41
N LEU A 158 -34.58 30.88 -7.71
CA LEU A 158 -34.00 31.84 -8.65
C LEU A 158 -34.60 31.70 -10.06
N ARG A 159 -34.85 30.47 -10.51
CA ARG A 159 -35.50 30.23 -11.80
C ARG A 159 -36.93 30.78 -11.82
N SER A 160 -37.65 30.66 -10.71
CA SER A 160 -38.99 31.21 -10.58
C SER A 160 -38.98 32.75 -10.61
N GLU A 161 -38.03 33.40 -9.94
CA GLU A 161 -37.83 34.86 -9.96
C GLU A 161 -37.44 35.38 -11.34
N ILE A 162 -36.54 34.69 -12.05
CA ILE A 162 -36.19 35.03 -13.44
C ILE A 162 -37.44 34.93 -14.32
N SER A 163 -38.32 33.94 -14.08
CA SER A 163 -39.53 33.76 -14.86
C SER A 163 -40.57 34.86 -14.63
N SER A 164 -40.72 35.36 -13.39
CA SER A 164 -41.63 36.48 -13.07
C SER A 164 -41.08 37.78 -13.66
N LEU A 165 -39.80 38.09 -13.44
CA LEU A 165 -39.15 39.27 -14.03
C LEU A 165 -39.25 39.29 -15.55
N LYS A 166 -39.09 38.13 -16.22
CA LYS A 166 -39.26 38.01 -17.67
C LYS A 166 -40.72 38.28 -18.11
N LYS A 167 -41.70 37.83 -17.34
CA LYS A 167 -43.13 38.12 -17.60
C LYS A 167 -43.41 39.61 -17.44
N ASP A 168 -42.91 40.23 -16.38
CA ASP A 168 -43.08 41.65 -16.10
C ASP A 168 -42.44 42.51 -17.20
N LEU A 169 -41.23 42.16 -17.62
CA LEU A 169 -40.54 42.86 -18.72
C LEU A 169 -41.31 42.73 -20.04
N ASN A 170 -41.87 41.55 -20.33
CA ASN A 170 -42.73 41.36 -21.50
C ASN A 170 -44.05 42.13 -21.39
N PHE A 171 -44.62 42.26 -20.18
CA PHE A 171 -45.81 43.06 -19.93
C PHE A 171 -45.52 44.56 -20.16
N HIS A 172 -44.43 45.07 -19.60
CA HIS A 172 -43.98 46.45 -19.82
C HIS A 172 -43.72 46.76 -21.29
N LYS A 173 -43.08 45.84 -22.03
CA LYS A 173 -42.90 45.97 -23.49
C LYS A 173 -44.23 46.10 -24.23
N LYS A 174 -45.21 45.23 -23.92
CA LYS A 174 -46.55 45.29 -24.52
C LYS A 174 -47.28 46.58 -24.16
N MET A 175 -47.25 46.98 -22.89
CA MET A 175 -47.88 48.22 -22.41
C MET A 175 -47.25 49.45 -23.06
N SER A 176 -45.92 49.50 -23.20
CA SER A 176 -45.23 50.60 -23.87
C SER A 176 -45.68 50.75 -25.33
N ILE A 177 -45.85 49.64 -26.07
CA ILE A 177 -46.38 49.65 -27.44
C ILE A 177 -47.81 50.21 -27.46
N VAL A 178 -48.68 49.76 -26.54
CA VAL A 178 -50.06 50.25 -26.46
C VAL A 178 -50.12 51.74 -26.13
N ILE A 179 -49.32 52.21 -25.17
CA ILE A 179 -49.25 53.63 -24.79
C ILE A 179 -48.76 54.48 -25.98
N LEU A 180 -47.76 54.01 -26.74
CA LEU A 180 -47.28 54.70 -27.94
C LEU A 180 -48.37 54.78 -29.03
N LEU A 181 -49.15 53.72 -29.24
CA LEU A 181 -50.25 53.74 -30.21
C LEU A 181 -51.37 54.70 -29.78
N ILE A 182 -51.70 54.73 -28.49
CA ILE A 182 -52.69 55.66 -27.94
C ILE A 182 -52.18 57.10 -28.06
N SER A 183 -50.91 57.38 -27.74
CA SER A 183 -50.35 58.73 -27.85
C SER A 183 -50.25 59.20 -29.31
N LEU A 184 -49.91 58.32 -30.25
CA LEU A 184 -49.97 58.59 -31.69
C LEU A 184 -51.38 58.91 -32.17
N SER A 185 -52.39 58.16 -31.70
CA SER A 185 -53.79 58.41 -32.03
C SER A 185 -54.28 59.75 -31.49
N TRP A 186 -54.00 60.06 -30.22
CA TRP A 186 -54.32 61.37 -29.62
C TRP A 186 -53.60 62.52 -30.31
N PHE A 187 -52.34 62.32 -30.71
CA PHE A 187 -51.60 63.31 -31.48
C PHE A 187 -52.25 63.59 -32.83
N ALA A 188 -52.69 62.55 -33.56
CA ALA A 188 -53.41 62.71 -34.82
C ALA A 188 -54.74 63.47 -34.66
N VAL A 189 -55.50 63.17 -33.60
CA VAL A 189 -56.76 63.88 -33.28
C VAL A 189 -56.50 65.36 -32.98
N LEU A 190 -55.50 65.68 -32.16
CA LEU A 190 -55.12 67.06 -31.86
C LEU A 190 -54.65 67.82 -33.11
N TRP A 191 -53.90 67.14 -33.99
CA TRP A 191 -53.43 67.73 -35.23
C TRP A 191 -54.59 68.04 -36.19
N PHE A 192 -55.55 67.12 -36.30
CA PHE A 192 -56.76 67.31 -37.09
C PHE A 192 -57.62 68.48 -36.55
N TRP A 193 -57.73 68.61 -35.23
CA TRP A 193 -58.54 69.66 -34.61
C TRP A 193 -57.91 71.07 -34.71
N LYS A 194 -56.58 71.16 -34.80
CA LYS A 194 -55.85 72.42 -34.99
C LYS A 194 -55.67 72.85 -36.45
N GLY A 195 -55.88 71.90 -37.39
CA GLY A 195 -55.73 72.11 -38.83
C GLY A 195 -57.03 72.43 -39.56
N LEU A 196 -58.12 72.65 -38.82
CA LEU A 196 -59.42 73.13 -39.31
C LEU A 196 -59.65 74.56 -38.79
#